data_AF-A0A8H8RA20-F1
#
_entry.id   AF-A0A8H8RA20-F1
#
_cell.length_a   1.000
_cell.length_b   1.000
_cell.length_c   1.000
_cell.angle_alpha   90.00
_cell.angle_beta   90.00
_cell.angle_gamma   90.00
#
_symmetry.space_group_name_H-M   'P 1'
#
loop_
_entity.id
_entity.type
_entity.pdbx_description
1 polymer ?
#
loop_
_entity_poly.entity_id
_entity_poly.type
_entity_poly.pdbx_seq_one_letter_code
_entity_poly.pdbx_strand_id
1 'polypeptide(L)'
;MESQAIAQRLEKRPSHSIPTPRLPAPPKRGLWQPAVPANLLNPSSKEYFERTRHERLGKPLAQLAQESGGEEAWMAAMPEMKELGALLKAEGGPFVMGKTPSYADFVIVGWLQFFKTIDVKLYERVVSIEPAFGTLYDASKQWLERDDH
;
A
#
# COMPACT_ATOMS: atom_id res chain seq x y z
N MET A 1 -17.04 4.46 -0.63
CA MET A 1 -17.38 3.10 -0.17
C MET A 1 -16.14 2.57 0.53
N GLU A 2 -16.17 2.42 1.85
CA GLU A 2 -14.97 2.13 2.66
C GLU A 2 -14.57 0.65 2.50
N SER A 3 -13.35 0.35 2.06
CA SER A 3 -12.87 -1.04 1.86
C SER A 3 -13.01 -1.90 3.12
N GLN A 4 -12.80 -1.29 4.28
CA GLN A 4 -12.98 -1.95 5.59
C GLN A 4 -14.43 -2.39 5.82
N ALA A 5 -15.43 -1.60 5.41
CA ALA A 5 -16.84 -1.97 5.57
C ALA A 5 -17.23 -3.14 4.65
N ILE A 6 -16.58 -3.25 3.49
CA ILE A 6 -16.75 -4.38 2.57
C ILE A 6 -16.14 -5.64 3.21
N ALA A 7 -14.92 -5.56 3.73
CA ALA A 7 -14.26 -6.68 4.40
C ALA A 7 -15.09 -7.22 5.57
N GLN A 8 -15.56 -6.35 6.47
CA GLN A 8 -16.43 -6.73 7.59
C GLN A 8 -17.77 -7.34 7.16
N ARG A 9 -18.29 -6.98 5.98
CA ARG A 9 -19.49 -7.62 5.40
C ARG A 9 -19.18 -9.02 4.87
N LEU A 10 -18.01 -9.22 4.28
CA LEU A 10 -17.59 -10.53 3.77
C LEU A 10 -17.33 -11.52 4.91
N GLU A 11 -16.78 -11.06 6.04
CA GLU A 11 -16.61 -11.87 7.26
C GLU A 11 -17.90 -12.48 7.79
N LYS A 12 -19.03 -11.76 7.66
CA LYS A 12 -20.34 -12.25 8.12
C LYS A 12 -20.90 -13.38 7.26
N ARG A 13 -20.25 -13.75 6.16
CA ARG A 13 -20.65 -14.87 5.30
C ARG A 13 -19.97 -16.15 5.79
N PRO A 14 -20.70 -17.27 5.96
CA PRO A 14 -20.23 -18.48 6.65
C PRO A 14 -19.06 -19.21 5.98
N SER A 15 -18.60 -18.80 4.79
CA SER A 15 -17.53 -19.47 4.03
C SER A 15 -16.22 -18.67 3.91
N HIS A 16 -16.13 -17.42 4.39
CA HIS A 16 -14.98 -16.53 4.10
C HIS A 16 -14.63 -15.61 5.28
N SER A 17 -14.33 -16.17 6.46
CA SER A 17 -13.87 -15.37 7.60
C SER A 17 -12.39 -15.01 7.45
N ILE A 18 -12.09 -13.73 7.17
CA ILE A 18 -10.73 -13.17 7.25
C ILE A 18 -10.68 -12.29 8.51
N PRO A 19 -9.77 -12.51 9.47
CA PRO A 19 -9.69 -11.65 10.65
C PRO A 19 -9.32 -10.20 10.29
N THR A 20 -9.97 -9.21 10.91
CA THR A 20 -9.64 -7.77 10.81
C THR A 20 -8.95 -7.22 12.07
N PRO A 21 -7.61 -7.34 12.17
CA PRO A 21 -6.87 -6.55 13.16
C PRO A 21 -6.84 -5.05 12.79
N ARG A 22 -6.29 -4.22 13.67
CA ARG A 22 -6.12 -2.77 13.43
C ARG A 22 -5.34 -2.54 12.13
N LEU A 23 -5.83 -1.62 11.29
CA LEU A 23 -5.20 -1.31 10.01
C LEU A 23 -3.89 -0.53 10.16
N PRO A 24 -2.91 -0.77 9.27
CA PRO A 24 -1.71 0.04 9.19
C PRO A 24 -2.05 1.47 8.77
N ALA A 25 -1.22 2.43 9.20
CA ALA A 25 -1.31 3.79 8.69
C ALA A 25 -1.04 3.82 7.18
N PRO A 26 -1.72 4.69 6.41
CA PRO A 26 -1.49 4.81 4.98
C PRO A 26 -0.10 5.42 4.71
N PRO A 27 0.57 5.02 3.60
CA PRO A 27 1.87 5.57 3.25
C PRO A 27 1.84 7.09 2.99
N LYS A 28 2.94 7.77 3.33
CA LYS A 28 3.08 9.23 3.16
C LYS A 28 2.86 9.62 1.69
N ARG A 29 1.93 10.55 1.45
CA ARG A 29 1.45 10.88 0.10
C ARG A 29 2.54 11.39 -0.84
N GLY A 30 3.45 12.23 -0.35
CA GLY A 30 4.49 12.82 -1.20
C GLY A 30 5.51 11.81 -1.75
N LEU A 31 5.59 10.60 -1.19
CA LEU A 31 6.49 9.55 -1.67
C LEU A 31 6.00 8.85 -2.94
N TRP A 32 4.69 8.82 -3.19
CA TRP A 32 4.10 8.02 -4.28
C TRP A 32 3.10 8.78 -5.14
N GLN A 33 2.34 9.72 -4.55
CA GLN A 33 1.22 10.35 -5.23
C GLN A 33 1.60 11.15 -6.49
N PRO A 34 2.75 11.86 -6.54
CA PRO A 34 3.21 12.52 -7.76
C PRO A 34 3.53 11.55 -8.92
N ALA A 35 3.92 10.30 -8.62
CA ALA A 35 4.27 9.30 -9.65
C ALA A 35 3.03 8.72 -10.35
N VAL A 36 1.86 8.73 -9.69
CA VAL A 36 0.62 8.14 -10.21
C VAL A 36 0.20 8.69 -11.58
N PRO A 37 0.00 10.02 -11.75
CA PRO A 37 -0.39 10.56 -13.05
C PRO A 37 0.68 10.42 -14.11
N ALA A 38 1.96 10.37 -13.73
CA ALA A 38 3.08 10.28 -14.66
C ALA A 38 3.26 8.87 -15.24
N ASN A 39 3.07 7.83 -14.41
CA ASN A 39 3.52 6.49 -14.75
C ASN A 39 2.37 5.49 -14.98
N LEU A 40 1.15 5.79 -14.51
CA LEU A 40 0.05 4.81 -14.53
C LEU A 40 -1.19 5.26 -15.31
N LEU A 41 -1.50 6.55 -15.30
CA LEU A 41 -2.79 7.04 -15.81
C LEU A 41 -2.74 7.37 -17.30
N ASN A 42 -3.82 7.05 -18.01
CA ASN A 42 -4.06 7.56 -19.35
C ASN A 42 -4.30 9.09 -19.34
N PRO A 43 -4.22 9.79 -20.48
CA PRO A 43 -4.28 11.26 -20.52
C PRO A 43 -5.53 11.87 -19.86
N SER A 44 -6.72 11.31 -20.10
CA SER A 44 -7.98 11.83 -19.51
C SER A 44 -8.03 11.63 -18.00
N SER A 45 -7.56 10.47 -17.51
CA SER A 45 -7.53 10.18 -16.08
C SER A 45 -6.45 11.00 -15.37
N LYS A 46 -5.32 11.26 -16.04
CA LYS A 46 -4.24 12.13 -15.58
C LYS A 46 -4.75 13.54 -15.33
N GLU A 47 -5.41 14.15 -16.31
CA GLU A 47 -5.98 15.50 -16.19
C GLU A 47 -6.97 15.59 -15.02
N TYR A 48 -7.91 14.65 -14.95
CA TYR A 48 -8.86 14.57 -13.84
C TYR A 48 -8.16 14.40 -12.49
N PHE A 49 -7.15 13.53 -12.41
CA PHE A 49 -6.41 13.27 -11.18
C PHE A 49 -5.66 14.51 -10.72
N GLU A 50 -4.89 15.15 -11.59
CA GLU A 50 -4.12 16.36 -11.26
C GLU A 50 -5.04 17.49 -10.79
N ARG A 51 -6.14 17.75 -11.50
CA ARG A 51 -7.12 18.78 -11.12
C ARG A 51 -7.75 18.51 -9.75
N THR A 52 -8.29 17.31 -9.54
CA THR A 52 -8.94 16.96 -8.27
C THR A 52 -7.97 16.90 -7.09
N ARG A 53 -6.70 16.54 -7.31
CA ARG A 53 -5.68 16.55 -6.25
C ARG A 53 -5.22 17.97 -5.95
N HIS A 54 -5.12 18.83 -6.95
CA HIS A 54 -4.87 20.26 -6.74
C HIS A 54 -5.96 20.88 -5.88
N GLU A 55 -7.24 20.68 -6.23
CA GLU A 55 -8.39 21.17 -5.45
C GLU A 55 -8.35 20.65 -4.00
N ARG A 56 -8.02 19.38 -3.79
CA ARG A 56 -7.98 18.76 -2.45
C ARG A 56 -6.78 19.15 -1.61
N LEU A 57 -5.61 19.34 -2.22
CA LEU A 57 -4.34 19.63 -1.54
C LEU A 57 -4.05 21.13 -1.45
N GLY A 58 -4.77 21.95 -2.21
CA GLY A 58 -4.51 23.38 -2.36
C GLY A 58 -3.20 23.71 -3.06
N LYS A 59 -2.54 22.72 -3.68
CA LYS A 59 -1.22 22.85 -4.31
C LYS A 59 -1.00 21.83 -5.43
N PRO A 60 -0.12 22.11 -6.40
CA PRO A 60 0.27 21.14 -7.42
C PRO A 60 1.00 19.91 -6.85
N LEU A 61 0.91 18.77 -7.54
CA LEU A 61 1.62 17.54 -7.14
C LEU A 61 3.15 17.69 -7.17
N ALA A 62 3.68 18.55 -8.04
CA ALA A 62 5.11 18.88 -8.06
C ALA A 62 5.56 19.55 -6.75
N GLN A 63 4.75 20.45 -6.21
CA GLN A 63 5.02 21.09 -4.92
C GLN A 63 4.89 20.08 -3.77
N LEU A 64 3.91 19.17 -3.82
CA LEU A 64 3.81 18.07 -2.85
C LEU A 64 5.07 17.19 -2.85
N ALA A 65 5.65 16.91 -4.03
CA ALA A 65 6.87 16.13 -4.15
C ALA A 65 8.08 16.83 -3.50
N GLN A 66 8.16 18.16 -3.61
CA GLN A 66 9.23 18.96 -3.02
C GLN A 66 9.09 19.07 -1.49
N GLU A 67 7.88 19.29 -0.99
CA GLU A 67 7.63 19.54 0.44
C GLU A 67 7.51 18.27 1.28
N SER A 68 7.12 17.15 0.68
CA SER A 68 6.76 15.92 1.41
C SER A 68 7.23 14.64 0.71
N GLY A 69 8.13 14.78 -0.26
CA GLY A 69 8.87 13.69 -0.89
C GLY A 69 10.35 13.70 -0.45
N GLY A 70 11.19 13.05 -1.25
CA GLY A 70 12.64 13.02 -1.01
C GLY A 70 13.06 12.20 0.21
N GLU A 71 14.34 12.28 0.54
CA GLU A 71 14.99 11.46 1.57
C GLU A 71 14.43 11.72 2.98
N GLU A 72 14.12 12.97 3.33
CA GLU A 72 13.55 13.31 4.65
C GLU A 72 12.20 12.63 4.87
N ALA A 73 11.33 12.61 3.86
CA ALA A 73 10.05 11.92 3.94
C ALA A 73 10.22 10.40 4.05
N TRP A 74 11.23 9.82 3.40
CA TRP A 74 11.58 8.42 3.58
C TRP A 74 12.05 8.12 4.99
N MET A 75 12.98 8.91 5.52
CA MET A 75 13.47 8.77 6.90
C MET A 75 12.32 8.89 7.92
N ALA A 76 11.39 9.82 7.70
CA ALA A 76 10.21 9.97 8.55
C ALA A 76 9.23 8.78 8.45
N ALA A 77 9.19 8.07 7.32
CA ALA A 77 8.33 6.91 7.13
C ALA A 77 8.98 5.58 7.61
N MET A 78 10.31 5.54 7.74
CA MET A 78 11.04 4.33 8.15
C MET A 78 10.57 3.72 9.48
N PRO A 79 10.33 4.49 10.56
CA PRO A 79 9.86 3.91 11.82
C PRO A 79 8.54 3.15 11.67
N GLU A 80 7.59 3.71 10.93
CA GLU A 80 6.29 3.08 10.66
C GLU A 80 6.47 1.79 9.84
N MET A 81 7.36 1.79 8.85
CA MET A 81 7.68 0.58 8.07
C MET A 81 8.31 -0.51 8.95
N LYS A 82 9.21 -0.14 9.87
CA LYS A 82 9.85 -1.07 10.80
C LYS A 82 8.87 -1.64 11.81
N GLU A 83 7.94 -0.84 12.30
CA GLU A 83 6.88 -1.30 13.20
C GLU A 83 5.98 -2.34 12.49
N LEU A 84 5.56 -2.07 11.25
CA LEU A 84 4.81 -3.04 10.47
C LEU A 84 5.60 -4.32 10.18
N GLY A 85 6.90 -4.21 9.90
CA GLY A 85 7.79 -5.35 9.76
C GLY A 85 7.90 -6.19 11.03
N ALA A 86 7.90 -5.56 12.21
CA ALA A 86 7.90 -6.26 13.48
C ALA A 86 6.59 -7.02 13.72
N LEU A 87 5.45 -6.43 13.37
CA LEU A 87 4.14 -7.10 13.44
C LEU A 87 4.09 -8.36 12.55
N LEU A 88 4.61 -8.27 11.32
CA LEU A 88 4.69 -9.43 10.42
C LEU A 88 5.57 -10.56 10.96
N LYS A 89 6.60 -10.24 11.76
CA LYS A 89 7.53 -11.24 12.31
C LYS A 89 7.07 -11.85 13.63
N ALA A 90 6.10 -11.24 14.32
CA ALA A 90 5.75 -11.57 15.70
C ALA A 90 5.25 -13.02 15.87
N GLU A 91 4.48 -13.52 14.91
CA GLU A 91 3.77 -14.81 15.00
C GLU A 91 4.42 -15.95 14.19
N GLY A 92 5.68 -15.78 13.76
CA GLY A 92 6.48 -16.87 13.17
C GLY A 92 6.02 -17.35 11.77
N GLY A 93 5.29 -16.53 11.01
CA GLY A 93 4.94 -16.78 9.62
C GLY A 93 4.92 -15.49 8.80
N PRO A 94 4.62 -15.53 7.49
CA PRO A 94 4.74 -14.37 6.62
C PRO A 94 3.63 -13.32 6.82
N PHE A 95 2.56 -13.67 7.54
CA PHE A 95 1.39 -12.84 7.76
C PHE A 95 1.36 -12.28 9.18
N VAL A 96 0.58 -11.23 9.40
CA VAL A 96 0.37 -10.62 10.74
C VAL A 96 -0.14 -11.65 11.76
N MET A 97 -0.90 -12.65 11.33
CA MET A 97 -1.37 -13.77 12.18
C MET A 97 -0.59 -15.06 11.93
N GLY A 98 0.72 -14.92 11.67
CA GLY A 98 1.65 -16.03 11.44
C GLY A 98 1.39 -16.70 10.10
N LYS A 99 0.72 -17.86 10.12
CA LYS A 99 0.44 -18.65 8.92
C LYS A 99 -0.92 -18.34 8.29
N THR A 100 -1.77 -17.60 8.98
CA THR A 100 -3.13 -17.29 8.53
C THR A 100 -3.16 -15.89 7.93
N PRO A 101 -3.57 -15.71 6.65
CA PRO A 101 -3.73 -14.39 6.08
C PRO A 101 -4.89 -13.64 6.76
N SER A 102 -4.70 -12.33 6.97
CA SER A 102 -5.66 -11.41 7.58
C SER A 102 -5.95 -10.23 6.65
N TYR A 103 -6.96 -9.42 6.99
CA TYR A 103 -7.29 -8.23 6.18
C TYR A 103 -6.15 -7.22 6.16
N ALA A 104 -5.39 -7.11 7.27
CA ALA A 104 -4.23 -6.22 7.32
C ALA A 104 -3.15 -6.63 6.31
N ASP A 105 -2.93 -7.94 6.13
CA ASP A 105 -1.99 -8.46 5.12
C ASP A 105 -2.39 -8.00 3.71
N PHE A 106 -3.67 -8.11 3.37
CA PHE A 106 -4.19 -7.65 2.07
C PHE A 106 -4.09 -6.13 1.89
N VAL A 107 -4.25 -5.34 2.95
CA VAL A 107 -4.02 -3.89 2.87
C VAL A 107 -2.54 -3.59 2.58
N ILE A 108 -1.61 -4.25 3.28
CA ILE A 108 -0.17 -4.06 3.07
C ILE A 108 0.22 -4.50 1.65
N VAL A 109 -0.18 -5.71 1.24
CA VAL A 109 0.07 -6.26 -0.10
C VAL A 109 -0.53 -5.40 -1.19
N GLY A 110 -1.72 -4.84 -0.99
CA GLY A 110 -2.34 -3.91 -1.92
C GLY A 110 -1.49 -2.65 -2.15
N TRP A 111 -0.91 -2.08 -1.08
CA TRP A 111 0.04 -0.96 -1.21
C TRP A 111 1.33 -1.37 -1.92
N LEU A 112 1.90 -2.54 -1.59
CA LEU A 112 3.12 -3.04 -2.24
C LEU A 112 2.91 -3.29 -3.74
N GLN A 113 1.79 -3.92 -4.11
CA GLN A 113 1.41 -4.12 -5.50
C GLN A 113 1.20 -2.79 -6.21
N PHE A 114 0.54 -1.83 -5.56
CA PHE A 114 0.33 -0.51 -6.12
C PHE A 114 1.66 0.22 -6.37
N PHE A 115 2.59 0.20 -5.41
CA PHE A 115 3.93 0.77 -5.57
C PHE A 115 4.68 0.14 -6.73
N LYS A 116 4.71 -1.19 -6.81
CA LYS A 116 5.35 -1.90 -7.92
C LYS A 116 4.74 -1.53 -9.27
N THR A 117 3.43 -1.28 -9.30
CA THR A 117 2.69 -0.91 -10.51
C THR A 117 2.99 0.51 -10.97
N ILE A 118 3.13 1.48 -10.06
CA ILE A 118 3.41 2.89 -10.42
C ILE A 118 4.91 3.14 -10.66
N ASP A 119 5.79 2.49 -9.90
CA ASP A 119 7.24 2.58 -10.06
C ASP A 119 7.91 1.44 -9.27
N VAL A 120 8.52 0.50 -9.99
CA VAL A 120 9.23 -0.64 -9.40
C VAL A 120 10.27 -0.20 -8.36
N LYS A 121 10.90 0.97 -8.52
CA LYS A 121 11.89 1.49 -7.57
C LYS A 121 11.28 1.83 -6.21
N LEU A 122 10.01 2.25 -6.17
CA LEU A 122 9.31 2.48 -4.90
C LEU A 122 9.12 1.16 -4.15
N TYR A 123 8.70 0.11 -4.85
CA TYR A 123 8.59 -1.22 -4.27
C TYR A 123 9.94 -1.74 -3.77
N GLU A 124 10.98 -1.69 -4.61
CA GLU A 124 12.33 -2.15 -4.25
C GLU A 124 12.86 -1.42 -3.02
N ARG A 125 12.63 -0.11 -2.94
CA ARG A 125 13.05 0.69 -1.78
C ARG A 125 12.32 0.29 -0.50
N VAL A 126 11.00 0.12 -0.54
CA VAL A 126 10.20 -0.31 0.63
C VAL A 126 10.66 -1.69 1.12
N VAL A 127 10.89 -2.64 0.20
CA VAL A 127 11.37 -3.99 0.54
C VAL A 127 12.83 -3.98 1.03
N SER A 128 13.67 -3.10 0.51
CA SER A 128 15.04 -2.90 1.00
C SER A 128 15.05 -2.35 2.42
N ILE A 129 14.18 -1.38 2.72
CA ILE A 129 14.02 -0.86 4.08
C ILE A 129 13.53 -1.96 5.01
N GLU A 130 12.51 -2.73 4.64
CA GLU A 130 11.96 -3.80 5.46
C GLU A 130 11.69 -5.08 4.66
N PRO A 131 12.62 -6.07 4.70
CA PRO A 131 12.52 -7.30 3.91
C PRO A 131 11.28 -8.15 4.19
N ALA A 132 10.66 -8.04 5.38
CA ALA A 132 9.42 -8.76 5.67
C ALA A 132 8.28 -8.43 4.69
N PHE A 133 8.28 -7.22 4.11
CA PHE A 133 7.33 -6.88 3.06
C PHE A 133 7.52 -7.70 1.80
N GLY A 134 8.76 -8.02 1.42
CA GLY A 134 9.06 -8.92 0.31
C GLY A 134 8.55 -10.33 0.58
N THR A 135 8.81 -10.86 1.78
CA THR A 135 8.31 -12.18 2.21
C THR A 135 6.78 -12.25 2.18
N LEU A 136 6.10 -11.22 2.70
CA LEU A 136 4.64 -11.12 2.67
C LEU A 136 4.12 -11.09 1.23
N TYR A 137 4.72 -10.26 0.37
CA TYR A 137 4.33 -10.12 -1.02
C TYR A 137 4.50 -11.45 -1.79
N ASP A 138 5.61 -12.15 -1.58
CA ASP A 138 5.87 -13.45 -2.19
C ASP A 138 4.87 -14.52 -1.73
N ALA A 139 4.54 -14.55 -0.42
CA ALA A 139 3.52 -15.44 0.13
C ALA A 139 2.11 -15.15 -0.40
N SER A 140 1.89 -13.96 -0.98
CA SER A 140 0.60 -13.49 -1.45
C SER A 140 0.42 -13.55 -2.98
N LYS A 141 1.41 -14.06 -3.72
CA LYS A 141 1.42 -14.06 -5.20
C LYS A 141 0.17 -14.67 -5.83
N GLN A 142 -0.34 -15.76 -5.28
CA GLN A 142 -1.55 -16.43 -5.78
C GLN A 142 -2.79 -15.51 -5.84
N TRP A 143 -2.85 -14.48 -4.98
CA TRP A 143 -3.96 -13.50 -4.98
C TRP A 143 -3.66 -12.25 -5.81
N LEU A 144 -2.44 -12.13 -6.33
CA LEU A 144 -2.01 -11.07 -7.23
C LEU A 144 -2.02 -11.51 -8.69
N GLU A 145 -2.20 -12.80 -8.95
CA GLU A 145 -2.45 -13.32 -10.29
C GLU A 145 -3.68 -12.61 -10.87
N ARG A 146 -3.52 -12.08 -12.08
CA ARG A 146 -4.60 -11.39 -12.75
C ARG A 146 -5.57 -12.44 -13.26
N ASP A 147 -6.84 -12.23 -12.93
CA ASP A 147 -7.94 -13.05 -13.42
C ASP A 147 -8.52 -12.34 -14.66
N ASP A 148 -7.81 -12.43 -15.79
CA ASP A 148 -8.25 -11.85 -17.05
C ASP A 148 -9.41 -12.66 -17.66
N HIS A 149 -10.62 -12.28 -17.26
CA HIS A 149 -11.87 -12.53 -17.98
C HIS A 149 -12.30 -11.30 -18.79
#